data_AF-A0A0A9GWE2-F1
#
_entry.id   AF-A0A0A9GWE2-F1
#
_cell.length_a   1.000
_cell.length_b   1.000
_cell.length_c   1.000
_cell.angle_alpha   90.00
_cell.angle_beta   90.00
_cell.angle_gamma   90.00
#
_symmetry.space_group_name_H-M   'P 1'
#
loop_
_entity.id
_entity.type
_entity.pdbx_description
1 polymer ?
#
loop_
_entity_poly.entity_id
_entity_poly.type
_entity_poly.pdbx_seq_one_letter_code
_entity_poly.pdbx_strand_id
1 'polypeptide(L)'
;MELLEHFLAMNPDSDGRLNAQDFWAHFGLDCSPLCKKIFHYFDFDNKESITFRQFLVGCAHLRKQPLFQGACETAFEKCRDPETSDISRAQLTDVLRLSMLLPSDDGMLKLFKMFDVDDDEKIGRDDFIACLVRFPFLIALFALPINGEVYIEIV
;
A
#
# COMPACT_ATOMS: atom_id res chain seq x y z
N MET A 1 -12.45 -9.72 10.05
CA MET A 1 -12.24 -8.91 11.26
C MET A 1 -10.93 -8.14 11.17
N GLU A 2 -9.88 -8.74 10.62
CA GLU A 2 -8.57 -8.13 10.34
C GLU A 2 -8.58 -6.68 9.77
N LEU A 3 -9.35 -6.37 8.73
CA LEU A 3 -9.41 -4.98 8.19
C LEU A 3 -9.96 -3.95 9.19
N LEU A 4 -10.87 -4.35 10.08
CA LEU A 4 -11.40 -3.46 11.12
C LEU A 4 -10.32 -3.20 12.18
N GLU A 5 -9.56 -4.22 12.57
CA GLU A 5 -8.46 -4.08 13.52
C GLU A 5 -7.39 -3.12 12.99
N HIS A 6 -7.02 -3.26 11.71
CA HIS A 6 -6.11 -2.32 11.07
C HIS A 6 -6.69 -0.91 10.97
N PHE A 7 -7.96 -0.76 10.60
CA PHE A 7 -8.60 0.56 10.56
C PHE A 7 -8.60 1.22 11.95
N LEU A 8 -8.88 0.48 13.02
CA LEU A 8 -8.80 0.99 14.39
C LEU A 8 -7.35 1.35 14.78
N ALA A 9 -6.37 0.57 14.33
CA ALA A 9 -4.95 0.87 14.54
C ALA A 9 -4.44 2.07 13.72
N MET A 10 -5.23 2.59 12.78
CA MET A 10 -5.00 3.89 12.13
C MET A 10 -5.54 5.05 12.98
N ASN A 11 -6.02 4.82 14.20
CA ASN A 11 -6.46 5.87 15.14
C ASN A 11 -7.59 6.77 14.58
N PRO A 12 -8.74 6.21 14.16
CA PRO A 12 -9.89 7.03 13.80
C PRO A 12 -10.40 7.80 15.04
N ASP A 13 -11.06 8.93 14.80
CA ASP A 13 -11.67 9.74 15.84
C ASP A 13 -12.86 9.04 16.53
N SER A 14 -13.46 9.73 17.52
CA SER A 14 -14.63 9.22 18.26
C SER A 14 -15.87 8.95 17.40
N ASP A 15 -15.95 9.54 16.21
CA ASP A 15 -17.03 9.32 15.25
C ASP A 15 -16.69 8.20 14.24
N GLY A 16 -15.54 7.52 14.42
CA GLY A 16 -15.07 6.45 13.56
C GLY A 16 -14.52 6.93 12.21
N ARG A 17 -14.04 8.18 12.16
CA ARG A 17 -13.48 8.80 10.95
C ARG A 17 -11.97 8.90 11.03
N LEU A 18 -11.31 8.45 9.98
CA LEU A 18 -9.87 8.48 9.83
C LEU A 18 -9.44 9.69 9.01
N ASN A 19 -8.58 10.53 9.56
CA ASN A 19 -7.98 11.63 8.82
C ASN A 19 -6.80 11.17 7.96
N ALA A 20 -6.35 12.06 7.10
CA ALA A 20 -5.31 11.79 6.13
C ALA A 20 -3.94 11.52 6.80
N GLN A 21 -3.57 12.32 7.80
CA GLN A 21 -2.31 12.18 8.52
C GLN A 21 -2.14 10.80 9.15
N ASP A 22 -3.15 10.34 9.88
CA ASP A 22 -3.10 9.06 10.58
C ASP A 22 -3.14 7.87 9.61
N PHE A 23 -3.83 8.02 8.47
CA PHE A 23 -3.87 6.99 7.42
C PHE A 23 -2.48 6.62 6.91
N TRP A 24 -1.68 7.58 6.41
CA TRP A 24 -0.35 7.24 5.85
C TRP A 24 0.71 7.00 6.93
N ALA A 25 0.59 7.63 8.11
CA ALA A 25 1.47 7.35 9.24
C ALA A 25 1.38 5.88 9.70
N HIS A 26 0.20 5.25 9.57
CA HIS A 26 0.05 3.81 9.82
C HIS A 26 0.95 2.96 8.92
N PHE A 27 1.22 3.39 7.68
CA PHE A 27 2.09 2.69 6.72
C PHE A 27 3.53 3.20 6.72
N GLY A 28 3.89 4.11 7.64
CA GLY A 28 5.23 4.72 7.65
C GLY A 28 5.49 5.64 6.46
N LEU A 29 4.43 6.12 5.79
CA LEU A 29 4.51 6.99 4.63
C LEU A 29 4.31 8.46 5.06
N ASP A 30 4.93 9.38 4.31
CA ASP A 30 4.75 10.81 4.49
C ASP A 30 3.71 11.40 3.53
N CYS A 31 3.29 12.64 3.79
CA CYS A 31 2.30 13.37 2.98
C CYS A 31 2.86 13.72 1.59
N SER A 32 2.75 12.78 0.65
CA SER A 32 3.10 12.95 -0.76
C SER A 32 1.87 13.16 -1.64
N PRO A 33 2.02 13.65 -2.89
CA PRO A 33 0.92 13.69 -3.85
C PRO A 33 0.27 12.32 -4.08
N LEU A 34 1.04 11.24 -4.07
CA LEU A 34 0.52 9.88 -4.24
C LEU A 34 -0.29 9.43 -3.01
N CYS A 35 0.18 9.71 -1.79
CA CYS A 35 -0.58 9.43 -0.56
C CYS A 35 -1.92 10.17 -0.55
N LYS A 36 -1.94 11.43 -1.01
CA LYS A 36 -3.19 12.20 -1.16
C LYS A 36 -4.14 11.55 -2.17
N LYS A 37 -3.64 11.10 -3.33
CA LYS A 37 -4.46 10.39 -4.33
C LYS A 37 -5.07 9.11 -3.74
N ILE A 38 -4.27 8.30 -3.05
CA ILE A 38 -4.73 7.08 -2.38
C ILE A 38 -5.80 7.41 -1.33
N PHE A 39 -5.62 8.46 -0.53
CA PHE A 39 -6.60 8.87 0.46
C PHE A 39 -7.93 9.28 -0.20
N HIS A 40 -7.88 10.10 -1.26
CA HIS A 40 -9.06 10.56 -1.99
C HIS A 40 -9.80 9.42 -2.69
N TYR A 41 -9.13 8.32 -3.04
CA TYR A 41 -9.79 7.13 -3.58
C TYR A 41 -10.83 6.56 -2.59
N PHE A 42 -10.56 6.63 -1.29
CA PHE A 42 -11.48 6.17 -0.26
C PHE A 42 -12.50 7.24 0.16
N ASP A 43 -12.11 8.51 0.20
CA ASP A 43 -12.95 9.66 0.58
C ASP A 43 -13.91 10.08 -0.55
N PHE A 44 -14.77 9.16 -1.01
CA PHE A 44 -15.65 9.39 -2.15
C PHE A 44 -16.76 10.43 -1.94
N ASP A 45 -16.97 10.90 -0.70
CA ASP A 45 -17.90 11.98 -0.37
C ASP A 45 -17.19 13.32 -0.06
N ASN A 46 -15.86 13.38 -0.28
CA ASN A 46 -15.00 14.56 -0.12
C ASN A 46 -15.18 15.24 1.24
N LYS A 47 -15.14 14.45 2.32
CA LYS A 47 -15.25 14.92 3.71
C LYS A 47 -13.91 15.10 4.39
N GLU A 48 -12.81 14.96 3.66
CA GLU A 48 -11.43 14.95 4.17
C GLU A 48 -11.24 13.91 5.27
N SER A 49 -12.06 12.85 5.26
CA SER A 49 -12.06 11.78 6.26
C SER A 49 -12.62 10.49 5.68
N ILE A 50 -12.09 9.35 6.12
CA ILE A 50 -12.49 8.02 5.67
C ILE A 50 -13.21 7.31 6.79
N THR A 51 -14.42 6.81 6.54
CA THR A 51 -15.12 5.87 7.42
C THR A 51 -14.63 4.44 7.20
N PHE A 52 -14.82 3.54 8.16
CA PHE A 52 -14.52 2.11 7.95
C PHE A 52 -15.26 1.53 6.74
N ARG A 53 -16.51 1.96 6.49
CA ARG A 53 -17.28 1.53 5.32
C ARG A 53 -16.60 1.93 4.01
N GLN A 54 -16.13 3.16 3.92
CA GLN A 54 -15.37 3.67 2.76
C GLN A 54 -14.11 2.85 2.53
N PHE A 55 -13.30 2.67 3.59
CA PHE A 55 -12.08 1.87 3.54
C PHE A 55 -12.33 0.43 3.08
N LEU A 56 -13.32 -0.24 3.67
CA LEU A 56 -13.68 -1.62 3.35
C LEU A 56 -14.17 -1.76 1.90
N VAL A 57 -15.07 -0.88 1.45
CA VAL A 57 -15.62 -0.92 0.09
C VAL A 57 -14.53 -0.61 -0.93
N GLY A 58 -13.69 0.40 -0.69
CA GLY A 58 -12.56 0.73 -1.57
C GLY A 58 -11.58 -0.45 -1.70
N CYS A 59 -11.21 -1.09 -0.59
CA CYS A 59 -10.34 -2.27 -0.66
C CYS A 59 -11.00 -3.44 -1.41
N ALA A 60 -12.29 -3.68 -1.18
CA ALA A 60 -13.03 -4.72 -1.89
C ALA A 60 -13.15 -4.42 -3.39
N HIS A 61 -13.27 -3.15 -3.76
CA HIS A 61 -13.36 -2.71 -5.15
C HIS A 61 -12.03 -2.93 -5.88
N LEU A 62 -10.91 -2.50 -5.29
CA LEU A 62 -9.57 -2.70 -5.87
C LEU A 62 -9.24 -4.16 -6.13
N ARG A 63 -9.49 -5.04 -5.15
CA ARG A 63 -9.28 -6.48 -5.31
C ARG A 63 -10.10 -7.10 -6.45
N LYS A 64 -11.25 -6.52 -6.77
CA LYS A 64 -12.15 -7.01 -7.82
C LYS A 64 -11.81 -6.48 -9.20
N GLN A 65 -10.88 -5.53 -9.32
CA GLN A 65 -10.46 -5.05 -10.64
C GLN A 65 -9.81 -6.21 -11.42
N PRO A 66 -10.18 -6.43 -12.70
CA PRO A 66 -9.73 -7.60 -13.46
C PRO A 66 -8.21 -7.75 -13.55
N LEU A 67 -7.48 -6.63 -13.53
CA LEU A 67 -6.03 -6.60 -13.67
C LEU A 67 -5.29 -6.60 -12.33
N PHE A 68 -5.98 -6.57 -11.18
CA PHE A 68 -5.35 -6.40 -9.88
C PHE A 68 -4.31 -7.49 -9.59
N GLN A 69 -4.69 -8.77 -9.78
CA GLN A 69 -3.76 -9.88 -9.57
C GLN A 69 -2.55 -9.79 -10.49
N GLY A 70 -2.78 -9.56 -11.80
CA GLY A 70 -1.69 -9.40 -12.77
C GLY A 70 -0.76 -8.24 -12.42
N ALA A 71 -1.30 -7.13 -11.93
CA ALA A 71 -0.50 -6.00 -11.48
C ALA A 71 0.39 -6.36 -10.29
N CYS A 72 -0.13 -7.13 -9.33
CA CYS A 72 0.65 -7.55 -8.17
C CYS A 72 1.82 -8.47 -8.59
N GLU A 73 1.56 -9.43 -9.49
CA GLU A 73 2.61 -10.30 -10.03
C GLU A 73 3.66 -9.48 -10.81
N THR A 74 3.23 -8.60 -11.73
CA THR A 74 4.14 -7.76 -12.49
C THR A 74 4.95 -6.84 -11.59
N ALA A 75 4.34 -6.25 -10.55
CA ALA A 75 5.04 -5.41 -9.60
C ALA A 75 6.12 -6.19 -8.85
N PHE A 76 5.80 -7.40 -8.37
CA PHE A 76 6.77 -8.25 -7.70
C PHE A 76 7.95 -8.60 -8.63
N GLU A 77 7.65 -9.10 -9.84
CA GLU A 77 8.68 -9.51 -10.81
C GLU A 77 9.60 -8.36 -11.23
N LYS A 78 9.09 -7.13 -11.32
CA LYS A 78 9.90 -5.95 -11.68
C LYS A 78 10.76 -5.44 -10.52
N CYS A 79 10.39 -5.74 -9.28
CA CYS A 79 11.04 -5.18 -8.09
C CYS A 79 11.98 -6.17 -7.38
N ARG A 80 11.78 -7.48 -7.57
CA ARG A 80 12.61 -8.50 -6.94
C ARG A 80 14.04 -8.50 -7.44
N ASP A 81 14.92 -9.01 -6.61
CA ASP A 81 16.28 -9.34 -6.99
C ASP A 81 16.31 -10.50 -7.99
N PRO A 82 17.03 -10.39 -9.12
CA PRO A 82 17.16 -11.50 -10.06
C PRO A 82 17.89 -12.72 -9.49
N GLU A 83 18.78 -12.54 -8.51
CA GLU A 83 19.59 -13.60 -7.91
C GLU A 83 18.86 -14.23 -6.71
N THR A 84 18.33 -13.41 -5.79
CA THR A 84 17.69 -13.94 -4.57
C THR A 84 16.21 -14.23 -4.74
N SER A 85 15.57 -13.66 -5.77
CA SER A 85 14.13 -13.77 -6.03
C SER A 85 13.22 -13.20 -4.93
N ASP A 86 13.77 -12.35 -4.05
CA ASP A 86 13.04 -11.61 -3.02
C ASP A 86 13.20 -10.10 -3.22
N ILE A 87 12.38 -9.29 -2.56
CA ILE A 87 12.55 -7.84 -2.51
C ILE A 87 13.22 -7.48 -1.19
N SER A 88 14.48 -7.05 -1.28
CA SER A 88 15.21 -6.51 -0.14
C SER A 88 14.73 -5.11 0.24
N ARG A 89 15.06 -4.66 1.46
CA ARG A 89 14.78 -3.29 1.92
C ARG A 89 15.38 -2.23 1.00
N ALA A 90 16.56 -2.49 0.44
CA ALA A 90 17.22 -1.57 -0.49
C ALA A 90 16.42 -1.42 -1.79
N GLN A 91 15.97 -2.53 -2.37
CA GLN A 91 15.12 -2.52 -3.57
C GLN A 91 13.80 -1.81 -3.34
N LEU A 92 13.13 -2.10 -2.21
CA LEU A 92 11.90 -1.39 -1.86
C LEU A 92 12.15 0.11 -1.73
N THR A 93 13.27 0.53 -1.13
CA THR A 93 13.66 1.95 -1.04
C THR A 93 13.86 2.58 -2.42
N ASP A 94 14.52 1.88 -3.34
CA ASP A 94 14.76 2.38 -4.69
C ASP A 94 13.46 2.53 -5.48
N VAL A 95 12.52 1.58 -5.34
CA VAL A 95 11.18 1.66 -5.95
C VAL A 95 10.41 2.88 -5.43
N LEU A 96 10.41 3.10 -4.11
CA LEU A 96 9.72 4.25 -3.51
C LEU A 96 10.34 5.58 -3.96
N ARG A 97 11.66 5.64 -4.09
CA ARG A 97 12.39 6.81 -4.60
C ARG A 97 11.93 7.17 -6.02
N LEU A 98 11.68 6.19 -6.90
CA LEU A 98 11.13 6.45 -8.23
C LEU A 98 9.77 7.16 -8.13
N SER A 99 8.91 6.70 -7.21
CA SER A 99 7.58 7.26 -6.95
C SER A 99 7.59 8.57 -6.16
N MET A 100 8.76 9.20 -5.97
CA MET A 100 8.96 10.39 -5.14
C MET A 100 8.44 10.20 -3.70
N LEU A 101 8.47 8.97 -3.21
CA LEU A 101 8.18 8.60 -1.83
C LEU A 101 9.52 8.36 -1.13
N LEU A 102 9.79 9.14 -0.10
CA LEU A 102 10.99 8.98 0.72
C LEU A 102 10.58 8.96 2.20
N PRO A 103 10.10 7.81 2.70
CA PRO A 103 9.88 7.62 4.13
C PRO A 103 11.13 7.92 4.95
N SER A 104 10.96 8.29 6.22
CA SER A 104 12.04 8.23 7.20
C SER A 104 12.56 6.80 7.37
N ASP A 105 13.74 6.61 7.97
CA ASP A 105 14.27 5.26 8.20
C ASP A 105 13.33 4.38 9.04
N ASP A 106 12.66 4.98 10.04
CA ASP A 106 11.63 4.30 10.84
C ASP A 106 10.38 3.99 10.00
N GLY A 107 9.96 4.93 9.15
CA GLY A 107 8.85 4.74 8.22
C GLY A 107 9.11 3.62 7.21
N MET A 108 10.33 3.57 6.67
CA MET A 108 10.78 2.52 5.77
C MET A 108 10.85 1.17 6.48
N LEU A 109 11.34 1.12 7.73
CA LEU A 109 11.33 -0.12 8.52
C LEU A 109 9.90 -0.61 8.74
N LYS A 110 8.98 0.30 9.08
CA LYS A 110 7.57 -0.01 9.31
C LYS A 110 6.88 -0.53 8.04
N LEU A 111 7.14 0.11 6.89
CA LEU A 111 6.59 -0.30 5.61
C LEU A 111 7.15 -1.66 5.19
N PHE A 112 8.46 -1.89 5.35
CA PHE A 112 9.09 -3.17 5.04
C PHE A 112 8.45 -4.30 5.86
N LYS A 113 8.32 -4.13 7.18
CA LYS A 113 7.64 -5.09 8.07
C LYS A 113 6.16 -5.30 7.78
N MET A 114 5.51 -4.38 7.04
CA MET A 114 4.14 -4.59 6.58
C MET A 114 4.10 -5.60 5.41
N PHE A 115 5.14 -5.61 4.59
CA PHE A 115 5.28 -6.51 3.45
C PHE A 115 5.92 -7.84 3.81
N ASP A 116 6.85 -7.88 4.75
CA ASP A 116 7.47 -9.08 5.31
C ASP A 116 6.52 -9.72 6.32
N VAL A 117 5.68 -10.65 5.86
CA VAL A 117 4.55 -11.20 6.62
C VAL A 117 4.99 -12.33 7.55
N ASP A 118 6.03 -13.07 7.19
CA ASP A 118 6.59 -14.17 7.97
C ASP A 118 7.80 -13.78 8.84
N ASP A 119 8.26 -12.52 8.78
CA ASP A 119 9.33 -11.91 9.58
C ASP A 119 10.69 -12.59 9.33
N ASP A 120 10.95 -12.99 8.08
CA ASP A 120 12.21 -13.62 7.66
C ASP A 120 13.27 -12.61 7.16
N GLU A 121 12.99 -11.32 7.32
CA GLU A 121 13.76 -10.16 6.88
C GLU A 121 13.83 -10.00 5.34
N LYS A 122 12.93 -10.65 4.61
CA LYS A 122 12.80 -10.55 3.15
C LYS A 122 11.33 -10.40 2.78
N ILE A 123 11.10 -9.93 1.56
CA ILE A 123 9.75 -9.89 1.00
C ILE A 123 9.72 -10.89 -0.13
N GLY A 124 9.27 -12.10 0.19
CA GLY A 124 8.99 -13.12 -0.79
C GLY A 124 7.75 -12.80 -1.62
N ARG A 125 7.51 -13.62 -2.65
CA ARG A 125 6.32 -13.48 -3.49
C ARG A 125 5.04 -13.59 -2.67
N ASP A 126 4.98 -14.58 -1.79
CA ASP A 126 3.77 -14.85 -1.02
C ASP A 126 3.50 -13.75 0.01
N ASP A 127 4.53 -13.16 0.62
CA ASP A 127 4.40 -12.01 1.53
C ASP A 127 3.89 -10.77 0.80
N PHE A 128 4.48 -10.49 -0.38
CA PHE A 128 4.07 -9.38 -1.23
C PHE A 128 2.59 -9.48 -1.63
N ILE A 129 2.18 -10.65 -2.12
CA ILE A 129 0.79 -10.90 -2.52
C ILE A 129 -0.14 -10.86 -1.31
N ALA A 130 0.24 -11.47 -0.17
CA ALA A 130 -0.57 -11.44 1.04
C ALA A 130 -0.79 -10.02 1.55
N CYS A 131 0.26 -9.19 1.57
CA CYS A 131 0.19 -7.78 1.94
C CYS A 131 -0.76 -7.01 1.01
N LEU A 132 -0.66 -7.18 -0.31
CA LEU A 132 -1.54 -6.48 -1.27
C LEU A 132 -2.97 -7.01 -1.27
N VAL A 133 -3.22 -8.28 -0.95
CA VAL A 133 -4.58 -8.77 -0.72
C VAL A 133 -5.19 -8.08 0.50
N ARG A 134 -4.40 -7.88 1.56
CA ARG A 134 -4.83 -7.16 2.77
C ARG A 134 -5.02 -5.66 2.50
N PHE A 135 -4.03 -5.00 1.91
CA PHE A 135 -3.99 -3.55 1.63
C PHE A 135 -3.79 -3.27 0.13
N PRO A 136 -4.83 -3.49 -0.69
CA PRO A 136 -4.71 -3.46 -2.15
C PRO A 136 -4.32 -2.11 -2.73
N PHE A 137 -4.49 -1.02 -1.99
CA PHE A 137 -4.09 0.31 -2.43
C PHE A 137 -2.56 0.52 -2.41
N LEU A 138 -1.80 -0.30 -1.67
CA LEU A 138 -0.34 -0.21 -1.65
C LEU A 138 0.29 -0.59 -3.00
N ILE A 139 -0.46 -1.22 -3.91
CA ILE A 139 -0.01 -1.45 -5.29
C ILE A 139 0.37 -0.14 -5.99
N ALA A 140 -0.24 0.98 -5.61
CA ALA A 140 0.05 2.30 -6.18
C ALA A 140 1.49 2.76 -5.90
N LEU A 141 2.15 2.23 -4.87
CA LEU A 141 3.58 2.50 -4.58
C LEU A 141 4.49 1.96 -5.71
N PHE A 142 4.03 0.93 -6.41
CA PHE A 142 4.75 0.21 -7.47
C PHE A 142 4.28 0.60 -8.88
N ALA A 143 3.46 1.64 -9.00
CA ALA A 143 2.89 2.11 -10.26
C ALA A 143 3.95 2.44 -11.33
N LEU A 144 5.09 3.02 -10.93
CA LEU A 144 6.16 3.36 -11.86
C LEU A 144 6.95 2.13 -12.38
N PRO A 145 7.31 1.15 -11.55
CA PRO A 145 7.85 -0.12 -12.03
C PRO A 145 6.95 -0.86 -13.02
N ILE A 146 5.63 -0.75 -12.89
CA ILE A 146 4.64 -1.44 -13.74
C ILE A 146 4.06 -0.55 -14.87
N ASN A 147 4.62 0.63 -15.07
CA ASN A 147 3.99 1.70 -15.85
C ASN A 147 3.72 1.28 -17.30
N GLY A 148 2.47 1.47 -17.76
CA GLY A 148 2.03 1.15 -19.12
C GLY A 148 1.63 -0.31 -19.38
N GLU A 149 1.90 -1.23 -18.46
CA GLU A 149 1.49 -2.65 -18.59
C GLU A 149 0.15 -2.93 -17.87
N VAL A 150 -0.16 -2.19 -16.79
CA VAL A 150 -1.37 -2.42 -15.99
C VAL A 150 -1.98 -1.10 -15.48
N TYR A 151 -3.28 -0.92 -15.72
CA TYR A 151 -4.07 0.17 -15.13
C TYR A 151 -4.83 -0.33 -13.89
N ILE A 152 -4.69 0.39 -12.78
CA ILE A 152 -5.49 0.24 -11.57
C ILE A 152 -6.06 1.62 -11.27
N GLU A 153 -7.37 1.74 -11.02
CA GLU A 153 -8.07 3.05 -10.91
C GLU A 153 -7.60 3.97 -9.75
N ILE A 154 -6.53 3.63 -9.03
CA ILE A 154 -5.84 4.52 -8.09
C ILE A 154 -4.78 5.38 -8.81
N VAL A 155 -4.22 4.87 -9.90
CA VAL A 155 -3.00 5.36 -10.58
C VAL A 155 -3.35 6.28 -11.75
#